data_AF-Q92WJ8-F1
#
_entry.id   AF-Q92WJ8-F1
#
_cell.length_a   1.000
_cell.length_b   1.000
_cell.length_c   1.000
_cell.angle_alpha   90.00
_cell.angle_beta   90.00
_cell.angle_gamma   90.00
#
_symmetry.space_group_name_H-M   'P 1'
#
loop_
_entity.id
_entity.type
_entity.pdbx_description
1 polymer ?
#
loop_
_entity_poly.entity_id
_entity_poly.type
_entity_poly.pdbx_seq_one_letter_code
_entity_poly.pdbx_strand_id
1 'polypeptide(L)'
;MEALAALARNCIVTLLCGCALFAPSLAAEEADDVATGTRLAELLRAARNVLSNYQSLINDPALGDKKLDGERFTAEAIALYGERTGHPLISDDLGDRDRKLLQAQVEAMREVVNEQQDDINRPGIGFKGFVPAIFARLMNEKFAVKAGNEALVRVTAPEVLVRNRKSLPDAWEARVINEVFSDPERPKGELYREVTQVNGRPAFRMLLPEYYTESCLSCHGSPKGEIDVTGYPKEGGKAGDLGGAISIVLFK
;
A
#
# COMPACT_ATOMS: atom_id res chain seq x y z
N MET A 1 61.10 10.32 64.04
CA MET A 1 61.61 9.48 62.94
C MET A 1 60.75 8.24 62.92
N GLU A 2 59.72 8.24 62.08
CA GLU A 2 59.57 7.28 60.95
C GLU A 2 58.86 5.99 61.45
N ALA A 3 57.90 5.35 60.78
CA ALA A 3 57.09 5.62 59.62
C ALA A 3 55.89 4.64 59.63
N LEU A 4 54.94 4.92 58.75
CA LEU A 4 53.73 4.20 58.33
C LEU A 4 53.73 2.66 58.36
N ALA A 5 52.54 2.08 58.58
CA ALA A 5 51.93 1.13 57.63
C ALA A 5 50.41 0.98 57.87
N ALA A 6 49.62 1.54 56.96
CA ALA A 6 48.18 1.33 56.86
C ALA A 6 47.88 0.07 56.02
N LEU A 7 47.04 -0.84 56.52
CA LEU A 7 46.42 -1.87 55.69
C LEU A 7 45.00 -1.42 55.30
N ALA A 8 44.89 -0.85 54.11
CA ALA A 8 43.62 -0.64 53.43
C ALA A 8 43.15 -1.96 52.81
N ARG A 9 42.01 -2.48 53.28
CA ARG A 9 41.30 -3.59 52.63
C ARG A 9 40.63 -3.06 51.36
N ASN A 10 41.20 -3.37 50.20
CA ASN A 10 40.56 -3.17 48.90
C ASN A 10 39.39 -4.16 48.74
N CYS A 11 38.17 -3.71 48.97
CA CYS A 11 36.97 -4.35 48.44
C CYS A 11 36.79 -3.91 46.99
N ILE A 12 37.24 -4.74 46.04
CA ILE A 12 36.86 -4.60 44.63
C ILE A 12 35.44 -5.12 44.49
N VAL A 13 34.46 -4.23 44.60
CA VAL A 13 33.09 -4.49 44.14
C VAL A 13 33.13 -4.41 42.62
N THR A 14 33.16 -5.56 41.97
CA THR A 14 33.03 -5.64 40.51
C THR A 14 31.58 -5.33 40.18
N LEU A 15 31.30 -4.09 39.76
CA LEU A 15 30.00 -3.67 39.29
C LEU A 15 29.75 -4.32 37.91
N LEU A 16 29.10 -5.49 37.89
CA LEU A 16 28.55 -6.07 36.68
C LEU A 16 27.40 -5.18 36.20
N CYS A 17 27.75 -4.15 35.43
CA CYS A 17 26.80 -3.33 34.69
C CYS A 17 26.26 -4.19 33.54
N GLY A 18 25.22 -4.97 33.84
CA GLY A 18 24.51 -5.75 32.83
C GLY A 18 23.90 -4.80 31.80
N CYS A 19 24.46 -4.77 30.59
CA CYS A 19 23.77 -4.24 29.43
C CYS A 19 22.56 -5.13 29.16
N ALA A 20 21.42 -4.80 29.76
CA ALA A 20 20.15 -5.35 29.35
C ALA A 20 19.87 -4.84 27.93
N LEU A 21 20.11 -5.70 26.93
CA LEU A 21 19.65 -5.47 25.57
C LEU A 21 18.12 -5.44 25.63
N PHE A 22 17.54 -4.25 25.50
CA PHE A 22 16.10 -4.06 25.36
C PHE A 22 15.68 -4.57 23.98
N ALA A 23 15.37 -5.86 23.89
CA ALA A 23 14.65 -6.38 22.74
C ALA A 23 13.24 -5.77 22.73
N PRO A 24 12.75 -5.25 21.59
CA PRO A 24 11.39 -4.73 21.50
C PRO A 24 10.37 -5.84 21.83
N SER A 25 9.27 -5.46 22.47
CA SER A 25 8.18 -6.40 22.75
C SER A 25 7.45 -6.79 21.47
N LEU A 26 6.86 -7.98 21.42
CA LEU A 26 6.03 -8.43 20.29
C LEU A 26 4.92 -7.43 19.93
N ALA A 27 4.31 -6.80 20.93
CA ALA A 27 3.27 -5.81 20.72
C ALA A 27 3.80 -4.51 20.07
N ALA A 28 5.04 -4.13 20.37
CA ALA A 28 5.69 -2.98 19.75
C ALA A 28 6.06 -3.28 18.28
N GLU A 29 6.58 -4.48 18.01
CA GLU A 29 6.91 -4.92 16.65
C GLU A 29 5.66 -4.99 15.75
N GLU A 30 4.55 -5.52 16.28
CA GLU A 30 3.28 -5.54 15.54
C GLU A 30 2.72 -4.14 15.30
N ALA A 31 2.87 -3.22 16.27
CA ALA A 31 2.47 -1.82 16.09
C ALA A 31 3.29 -1.12 14.98
N ASP A 32 4.59 -1.39 14.91
CA ASP A 32 5.47 -0.88 13.87
C ASP A 32 5.11 -1.44 12.49
N ASP A 33 4.81 -2.74 12.39
CA ASP A 33 4.33 -3.36 11.14
C ASP A 33 3.00 -2.75 10.67
N VAL A 34 2.08 -2.50 11.59
CA VAL A 34 0.79 -1.87 11.28
C VAL A 34 1.00 -0.48 10.74
N ALA A 35 1.88 0.30 11.37
CA ALA A 35 2.22 1.64 10.92
C ALA A 35 2.86 1.60 9.53
N THR A 36 3.82 0.70 9.30
CA THR A 36 4.50 0.49 8.01
C THR A 36 3.50 0.11 6.91
N GLY A 37 2.68 -0.90 7.18
CA GLY A 37 1.68 -1.37 6.22
C GLY A 37 0.64 -0.30 5.91
N THR A 38 0.24 0.50 6.90
CA THR A 38 -0.70 1.61 6.71
C THR A 38 -0.11 2.68 5.79
N ARG A 39 1.16 3.05 5.98
CA ARG A 39 1.86 4.01 5.09
C ARG A 39 1.88 3.53 3.64
N LEU A 40 2.25 2.25 3.42
CA LEU A 40 2.28 1.65 2.08
C LEU A 40 0.88 1.59 1.42
N ALA A 41 -0.15 1.27 2.20
CA ALA A 41 -1.52 1.22 1.71
C ALA A 41 -2.06 2.62 1.36
N GLU A 42 -1.82 3.62 2.20
CA GLU A 42 -2.28 5.00 1.92
C GLU A 42 -1.53 5.64 0.75
N LEU A 43 -0.23 5.36 0.56
CA LEU A 43 0.50 5.84 -0.61
C LEU A 43 -0.04 5.22 -1.92
N LEU A 44 -0.35 3.91 -1.91
CA LEU A 44 -1.02 3.25 -3.03
C LEU A 44 -2.41 3.86 -3.33
N ARG A 45 -3.20 4.14 -2.28
CA ARG A 45 -4.52 4.80 -2.42
C ARG A 45 -4.39 6.19 -3.02
N ALA A 46 -3.45 7.00 -2.52
CA ALA A 46 -3.20 8.34 -3.03
C ALA A 46 -2.83 8.29 -4.52
N ALA A 47 -1.87 7.46 -4.91
CA ALA A 47 -1.47 7.32 -6.31
C ALA A 47 -2.62 6.87 -7.23
N ARG A 48 -3.44 5.90 -6.80
CA ARG A 48 -4.63 5.48 -7.56
C ARG A 48 -5.69 6.57 -7.66
N ASN A 49 -5.85 7.38 -6.62
CA ASN A 49 -6.79 8.50 -6.63
C ASN A 49 -6.35 9.59 -7.63
N VAL A 50 -5.06 9.94 -7.63
CA VAL A 50 -4.48 10.85 -8.63
C VAL A 50 -4.79 10.33 -10.04
N LEU A 51 -4.51 9.05 -10.34
CA LEU A 51 -4.79 8.49 -11.66
C LEU A 51 -6.30 8.49 -11.99
N SER A 52 -7.17 8.23 -11.00
CA SER A 52 -8.62 8.31 -11.17
C SER A 52 -9.06 9.71 -11.56
N ASN A 53 -8.50 10.75 -10.94
CA ASN A 53 -8.84 12.15 -11.21
C ASN A 53 -8.36 12.59 -12.60
N TYR A 54 -7.30 11.98 -13.11
CA TYR A 54 -6.78 12.26 -14.46
C TYR A 54 -7.40 11.43 -15.58
N GLN A 55 -8.38 10.56 -15.32
CA GLN A 55 -8.97 9.71 -16.36
C GLN A 55 -9.55 10.51 -17.53
N SER A 56 -10.20 11.65 -17.28
CA SER A 56 -10.72 12.52 -18.36
C SER A 56 -9.60 13.11 -19.21
N LEU A 57 -8.49 13.56 -18.58
CA LEU A 57 -7.34 14.12 -19.30
C LEU A 57 -6.61 13.05 -20.11
N ILE A 58 -6.34 11.90 -19.48
CA ILE A 58 -5.68 10.75 -20.14
C ILE A 58 -6.47 10.37 -21.39
N ASN A 59 -7.79 10.19 -21.26
CA ASN A 59 -8.65 9.71 -22.33
C ASN A 59 -9.16 10.80 -23.31
N ASP A 60 -8.64 12.02 -23.25
CA ASP A 60 -8.99 13.09 -24.21
C ASP A 60 -8.30 12.83 -25.57
N PRO A 61 -9.02 12.56 -26.67
CA PRO A 61 -8.40 12.30 -27.96
C PRO A 61 -7.81 13.56 -28.63
N ALA A 62 -8.20 14.77 -28.21
CA ALA A 62 -7.79 16.02 -28.84
C ALA A 62 -6.38 16.48 -28.40
N LEU A 63 -5.88 15.99 -27.27
CA LEU A 63 -4.57 16.36 -26.73
C LEU A 63 -3.57 15.22 -26.93
N GLY A 64 -2.42 15.54 -27.54
CA GLY A 64 -1.24 14.68 -27.55
C GLY A 64 -0.55 14.70 -26.19
N ASP A 65 0.16 15.79 -25.89
CA ASP A 65 0.86 15.94 -24.61
C ASP A 65 -0.09 16.28 -23.45
N LYS A 66 -0.21 15.37 -22.49
CA LYS A 66 -1.05 15.50 -21.29
C LYS A 66 -0.35 16.24 -20.15
N LYS A 67 0.95 16.49 -20.26
CA LYS A 67 1.77 17.05 -19.18
C LYS A 67 1.66 16.25 -17.89
N LEU A 68 1.46 14.93 -17.97
CA LEU A 68 1.33 14.01 -16.82
C LEU A 68 2.44 12.96 -16.88
N ASP A 69 3.68 13.43 -16.72
CA ASP A 69 4.84 12.54 -16.61
C ASP A 69 4.95 11.90 -15.21
N GLY A 70 5.89 10.97 -15.05
CA GLY A 70 6.07 10.26 -13.79
C GLY A 70 6.51 11.18 -12.64
N GLU A 71 7.22 12.28 -12.90
CA GLU A 71 7.63 13.22 -11.84
C GLU A 71 6.43 13.99 -11.29
N ARG A 72 5.64 14.60 -12.18
CA ARG A 72 4.43 15.31 -11.78
C ARG A 72 3.45 14.38 -11.08
N PHE A 73 3.19 13.20 -11.65
CA PHE A 73 2.28 12.22 -11.06
C PHE A 73 2.72 11.83 -9.64
N THR A 74 4.01 11.55 -9.46
CA THR A 74 4.57 11.14 -8.17
C THR A 74 4.50 12.27 -7.15
N ALA A 75 4.83 13.50 -7.54
CA ALA A 75 4.73 14.66 -6.67
C ALA A 75 3.29 14.88 -6.18
N GLU A 76 2.30 14.77 -7.07
CA GLU A 76 0.88 14.88 -6.70
C GLU A 76 0.41 13.74 -5.80
N ALA A 77 0.89 12.51 -6.03
CA ALA A 77 0.57 11.36 -5.17
C ALA A 77 1.15 11.52 -3.75
N ILE A 78 2.38 12.03 -3.63
CA ILE A 78 3.01 12.31 -2.34
C ILE A 78 2.28 13.45 -1.61
N ALA A 79 1.90 14.50 -2.34
CA ALA A 79 1.13 15.61 -1.76
C ALA A 79 -0.23 15.13 -1.22
N LEU A 80 -0.95 14.32 -2.00
CA LEU A 80 -2.24 13.77 -1.59
C LEU A 80 -2.11 12.79 -0.41
N TYR A 81 -1.02 12.01 -0.36
CA TYR A 81 -0.70 11.19 0.81
C TYR A 81 -0.57 12.08 2.07
N GLY A 82 0.17 13.19 1.96
CA GLY A 82 0.39 14.11 3.08
C GLY A 82 -0.91 14.78 3.55
N GLU A 83 -1.76 15.20 2.62
CA GLU A 83 -3.08 15.75 2.92
C GLU A 83 -3.96 14.73 3.68
N ARG A 84 -3.99 13.48 3.23
CA ARG A 84 -4.86 12.44 3.80
C ARG A 84 -4.40 11.93 5.16
N THR A 85 -3.08 11.84 5.35
CA THR A 85 -2.50 11.26 6.58
C THR A 85 -2.16 12.32 7.63
N GLY A 86 -2.02 13.59 7.23
CA GLY A 86 -1.52 14.65 8.10
C GLY A 86 -0.01 14.60 8.34
N HIS A 87 0.71 13.73 7.63
CA HIS A 87 2.14 13.49 7.82
C HIS A 87 2.89 13.50 6.48
N PRO A 88 4.14 14.02 6.43
CA PRO A 88 4.96 13.88 5.24
C PRO A 88 5.22 12.40 4.95
N LEU A 89 5.43 12.05 3.67
CA LEU A 89 5.72 10.66 3.30
C LEU A 89 7.01 10.15 3.96
N ILE A 90 8.03 11.00 3.99
CA ILE A 90 9.33 10.70 4.57
C ILE A 90 9.63 11.76 5.64
N SER A 91 9.81 11.32 6.88
CA SER A 91 10.21 12.14 8.02
C SER A 91 11.58 11.70 8.56
N ASP A 92 12.18 12.48 9.45
CA ASP A 92 13.49 12.19 10.02
C ASP A 92 13.48 11.01 11.01
N ASP A 93 12.35 10.80 11.67
CA ASP A 93 12.11 9.70 12.62
C ASP A 93 11.69 8.39 11.94
N LEU A 94 11.48 8.40 10.62
CA LEU A 94 11.11 7.21 9.88
C LEU A 94 12.27 6.21 9.82
N GLY A 95 12.03 4.99 10.29
CA GLY A 95 12.99 3.90 10.27
C GLY A 95 13.47 3.54 8.86
N ASP A 96 14.69 2.99 8.77
CA ASP A 96 15.35 2.73 7.48
C ASP A 96 14.56 1.77 6.57
N ARG A 97 13.93 0.75 7.16
CA ARG A 97 13.10 -0.22 6.43
C ARG A 97 11.93 0.48 5.75
N ASP A 98 11.17 1.27 6.51
CA ASP A 98 10.03 2.04 5.99
C ASP A 98 10.44 3.02 4.91
N ARG A 99 11.53 3.76 5.16
CA ARG A 99 12.07 4.71 4.19
C ARG A 99 12.38 4.02 2.87
N LYS A 100 13.07 2.88 2.91
CA LYS A 100 13.38 2.06 1.74
C LYS A 100 12.12 1.57 1.03
N LEU A 101 11.13 1.07 1.77
CA LEU A 101 9.90 0.54 1.18
C LEU A 101 9.04 1.65 0.53
N LEU A 102 8.90 2.81 1.17
CA LEU A 102 8.15 3.93 0.60
C LEU A 102 8.88 4.52 -0.62
N GLN A 103 10.20 4.64 -0.58
CA GLN A 103 11.01 5.02 -1.75
C GLN A 103 10.84 4.02 -2.90
N ALA A 104 10.87 2.72 -2.61
CA ALA A 104 10.61 1.69 -3.63
C ALA A 104 9.22 1.83 -4.26
N GLN A 105 8.19 2.17 -3.49
CA GLN A 105 6.82 2.38 -4.00
C GLN A 105 6.72 3.66 -4.85
N VAL A 106 7.41 4.73 -4.46
CA VAL A 106 7.57 5.99 -5.21
C VAL A 106 8.26 5.75 -6.55
N GLU A 107 9.37 5.02 -6.55
CA GLU A 107 10.08 4.69 -7.79
C GLU A 107 9.23 3.79 -8.70
N ALA A 108 8.55 2.78 -8.14
CA ALA A 108 7.69 1.89 -8.89
C ALA A 108 6.56 2.65 -9.60
N MET A 109 5.88 3.59 -8.92
CA MET A 109 4.81 4.36 -9.56
C MET A 109 5.34 5.30 -10.66
N ARG A 110 6.49 5.94 -10.44
CA ARG A 110 7.13 6.80 -11.42
C ARG A 110 7.49 6.02 -12.68
N GLU A 111 8.09 4.84 -12.52
CA GLU A 111 8.43 3.96 -13.64
C GLU A 111 7.20 3.55 -14.45
N VAL A 112 6.11 3.12 -13.81
CA VAL A 112 4.88 2.76 -14.53
C VAL A 112 4.38 3.93 -15.37
N VAL A 113 4.28 5.13 -14.78
CA VAL A 113 3.76 6.29 -15.51
C VAL A 113 4.68 6.69 -16.67
N ASN A 114 6.00 6.60 -16.48
CA ASN A 114 6.98 6.86 -17.54
C ASN A 114 6.88 5.83 -18.68
N GLU A 115 6.74 4.54 -18.37
CA GLU A 115 6.57 3.47 -19.36
C GLU A 115 5.24 3.54 -20.10
N GLN A 116 4.26 4.24 -19.56
CA GLN A 116 2.92 4.40 -20.16
C GLN A 116 2.77 5.72 -20.91
N GLN A 117 3.82 6.54 -21.06
CA GLN A 117 3.72 7.85 -21.71
C GLN A 117 3.25 7.78 -23.15
N ASP A 118 3.65 6.76 -23.91
CA ASP A 118 3.21 6.59 -25.31
C ASP A 118 1.69 6.37 -25.40
N ASP A 119 1.11 5.64 -24.44
CA ASP A 119 -0.33 5.40 -24.37
C ASP A 119 -1.06 6.62 -23.81
N ILE A 120 -0.58 7.21 -22.71
CA ILE A 120 -1.13 8.42 -22.08
C ILE A 120 -1.19 9.57 -23.08
N ASN A 121 -0.15 9.76 -23.91
CA ASN A 121 -0.04 10.87 -24.83
C ASN A 121 -0.51 10.55 -26.27
N ARG A 122 -1.08 9.35 -26.49
CA ARG A 122 -1.56 8.95 -27.82
C ARG A 122 -2.69 9.87 -28.30
N PRO A 123 -2.53 10.63 -29.41
CA PRO A 123 -3.58 11.49 -29.94
C PRO A 123 -4.62 10.67 -30.72
N GLY A 124 -5.82 11.22 -30.86
CA GLY A 124 -6.90 10.62 -31.65
C GLY A 124 -7.55 9.38 -31.04
N ILE A 125 -7.03 8.88 -29.91
CA ILE A 125 -7.58 7.75 -29.17
C ILE A 125 -8.21 8.25 -27.89
N GLY A 126 -9.49 7.91 -27.69
CA GLY A 126 -10.23 8.19 -26.47
C GLY A 126 -9.77 7.29 -25.32
N PHE A 127 -10.57 6.29 -24.97
CA PHE A 127 -10.23 5.37 -23.90
C PHE A 127 -8.93 4.59 -24.17
N LYS A 128 -7.94 4.74 -23.28
CA LYS A 128 -6.58 4.19 -23.41
C LYS A 128 -6.32 2.93 -22.59
N GLY A 129 -7.26 2.49 -21.76
CA GLY A 129 -7.08 1.31 -20.91
C GLY A 129 -6.15 1.49 -19.70
N PHE A 130 -5.49 2.64 -19.56
CA PHE A 130 -4.64 2.96 -18.40
C PHE A 130 -5.46 3.47 -17.21
N VAL A 131 -6.18 2.53 -16.59
CA VAL A 131 -7.10 2.76 -15.45
C VAL A 131 -6.44 2.47 -14.09
N PRO A 132 -7.00 2.95 -12.96
CA PRO A 132 -6.38 2.78 -11.64
C PRO A 132 -6.05 1.34 -11.25
N ALA A 133 -6.87 0.37 -11.63
CA ALA A 133 -6.61 -1.05 -11.35
C ALA A 133 -5.40 -1.61 -12.13
N ILE A 134 -5.22 -1.20 -13.39
CA ILE A 134 -4.08 -1.61 -14.22
C ILE A 134 -2.80 -0.96 -13.70
N PHE A 135 -2.83 0.34 -13.40
CA PHE A 135 -1.72 1.05 -12.77
C PHE A 135 -1.30 0.38 -11.45
N ALA A 136 -2.26 0.11 -10.56
CA ALA A 136 -1.98 -0.53 -9.27
C ALA A 136 -1.29 -1.88 -9.45
N ARG A 137 -1.76 -2.71 -10.39
CA ARG A 137 -1.12 -4.00 -10.68
C ARG A 137 0.33 -3.82 -11.16
N LEU A 138 0.56 -2.97 -12.14
CA LEU A 138 1.90 -2.74 -12.71
C LEU A 138 2.86 -2.18 -11.65
N MET A 139 2.38 -1.23 -10.83
CA MET A 139 3.17 -0.62 -9.78
C MET A 139 3.51 -1.65 -8.71
N ASN A 140 2.54 -2.47 -8.28
CA ASN A 140 2.76 -3.52 -7.30
C ASN A 140 3.73 -4.61 -7.79
N GLU A 141 3.67 -4.98 -9.07
CA GLU A 141 4.63 -5.90 -9.70
C GLU A 141 6.06 -5.32 -9.64
N LYS A 142 6.24 -4.03 -9.95
CA LYS A 142 7.54 -3.35 -9.84
C LYS A 142 8.01 -3.16 -8.39
N PHE A 143 7.08 -2.80 -7.49
CA PHE A 143 7.35 -2.68 -6.07
C PHE A 143 7.86 -4.00 -5.51
N ALA A 144 7.24 -5.13 -5.85
CA ALA A 144 7.69 -6.44 -5.38
C ALA A 144 9.14 -6.76 -5.81
N VAL A 145 9.55 -6.35 -7.02
CA VAL A 145 10.95 -6.49 -7.46
C VAL A 145 11.89 -5.63 -6.61
N LYS A 146 11.51 -4.38 -6.31
CA LYS A 146 12.34 -3.44 -5.54
C LYS A 146 12.40 -3.76 -4.04
N ALA A 147 11.28 -4.16 -3.46
CA ALA A 147 11.17 -4.57 -2.07
C ALA A 147 11.83 -5.94 -1.82
N GLY A 148 11.90 -6.79 -2.84
CA GLY A 148 12.52 -8.11 -2.77
C GLY A 148 11.86 -8.98 -1.70
N ASN A 149 12.65 -9.42 -0.72
CA ASN A 149 12.20 -10.32 0.34
C ASN A 149 11.55 -9.61 1.53
N GLU A 150 11.38 -8.29 1.48
CA GLU A 150 10.92 -7.47 2.60
C GLU A 150 9.40 -7.36 2.68
N ALA A 151 8.76 -7.07 1.55
CA ALA A 151 7.33 -6.75 1.53
C ALA A 151 6.66 -7.09 0.19
N LEU A 152 5.35 -7.34 0.25
CA LEU A 152 4.46 -7.39 -0.90
C LEU A 152 3.29 -6.46 -0.67
N VAL A 153 2.88 -5.76 -1.72
CA VAL A 153 1.66 -4.94 -1.77
C VAL A 153 0.84 -5.42 -2.95
N ARG A 154 -0.46 -5.64 -2.76
CA ARG A 154 -1.38 -5.99 -3.85
C ARG A 154 -2.76 -5.37 -3.66
N VAL A 155 -3.52 -5.32 -4.75
CA VAL A 155 -4.95 -5.01 -4.74
C VAL A 155 -5.71 -6.27 -5.13
N THR A 156 -6.69 -6.63 -4.33
CA THR A 156 -7.61 -7.76 -4.53
C THR A 156 -9.05 -7.28 -4.35
N ALA A 157 -10.02 -8.16 -4.51
CA ALA A 157 -11.44 -7.88 -4.32
C ALA A 157 -12.20 -9.16 -3.94
N PRO A 158 -13.48 -9.04 -3.50
CA PRO A 158 -14.38 -10.19 -3.48
C PRO A 158 -14.31 -10.92 -4.83
N GLU A 159 -14.18 -12.25 -4.80
CA GLU A 159 -13.87 -13.06 -5.98
C GLU A 159 -14.84 -12.80 -7.15
N VAL A 160 -16.12 -12.60 -6.83
CA VAL A 160 -17.19 -12.31 -7.81
C VAL A 160 -17.03 -10.97 -8.54
N LEU A 161 -16.20 -10.06 -8.03
CA LEU A 161 -15.92 -8.74 -8.63
C LEU A 161 -14.58 -8.72 -9.39
N VAL A 162 -13.80 -9.80 -9.34
CA VAL A 162 -12.45 -9.83 -9.93
C VAL A 162 -12.54 -10.01 -11.45
N ARG A 163 -12.20 -8.95 -12.19
CA ARG A 163 -12.11 -8.97 -13.67
C ARG A 163 -10.77 -9.50 -14.18
N ASN A 164 -9.68 -9.26 -13.44
CA ASN A 164 -8.34 -9.75 -13.78
C ASN A 164 -7.92 -10.86 -12.81
N ARG A 165 -7.68 -12.07 -13.32
CA ARG A 165 -7.31 -13.23 -12.51
C ARG A 165 -6.05 -13.05 -11.66
N LYS A 166 -5.13 -12.14 -12.04
CA LYS A 166 -3.96 -11.79 -11.21
C LYS A 166 -4.32 -11.06 -9.91
N SER A 167 -5.56 -10.57 -9.80
CA SER A 167 -6.10 -9.89 -8.62
C SER A 167 -7.07 -10.78 -7.83
N LEU A 168 -7.09 -12.09 -8.09
CA LEU A 168 -7.87 -13.02 -7.27
C LEU A 168 -7.31 -13.05 -5.85
N PRO A 169 -8.18 -13.08 -4.83
CA PRO A 169 -7.74 -13.23 -3.45
C PRO A 169 -7.10 -14.60 -3.22
N ASP A 170 -6.07 -14.66 -2.40
CA ASP A 170 -5.63 -15.93 -1.83
C ASP A 170 -6.60 -16.43 -0.75
N ALA A 171 -6.38 -17.65 -0.24
CA ALA A 171 -7.28 -18.25 0.75
C ALA A 171 -7.40 -17.43 2.06
N TRP A 172 -6.34 -16.71 2.45
CA TRP A 172 -6.38 -15.84 3.62
C TRP A 172 -7.20 -14.57 3.32
N GLU A 173 -6.96 -13.94 2.18
CA GLU A 173 -7.67 -12.74 1.74
C GLU A 173 -9.17 -13.01 1.54
N ALA A 174 -9.51 -14.13 0.87
CA ALA A 174 -10.89 -14.51 0.61
C ALA A 174 -11.67 -14.73 1.92
N ARG A 175 -11.04 -15.40 2.90
CA ARG A 175 -11.64 -15.62 4.22
C ARG A 175 -11.90 -14.29 4.93
N VAL A 176 -10.91 -13.39 4.98
CA VAL A 176 -11.08 -12.07 5.61
C VAL A 176 -12.16 -11.24 4.92
N ILE A 177 -12.21 -11.23 3.58
CA ILE A 177 -13.23 -10.50 2.82
C ILE A 177 -14.64 -11.04 3.13
N ASN A 178 -14.81 -12.36 3.12
CA ASN A 178 -16.12 -12.99 3.23
C ASN A 178 -16.63 -13.07 4.68
N GLU A 179 -15.73 -13.26 5.65
CA GLU A 179 -16.12 -13.51 7.05
C GLU A 179 -15.93 -12.29 7.95
N VAL A 180 -14.99 -11.39 7.63
CA VAL A 180 -14.67 -10.23 8.49
C VAL A 180 -15.22 -8.93 7.91
N PHE A 181 -14.93 -8.62 6.64
CA PHE A 181 -15.40 -7.36 6.03
C PHE A 181 -16.86 -7.35 5.65
N SER A 182 -17.51 -8.52 5.62
CA SER A 182 -18.93 -8.65 5.35
C SER A 182 -19.80 -8.54 6.62
N ASP A 183 -19.18 -8.42 7.80
CA ASP A 183 -19.88 -8.22 9.07
C ASP A 183 -20.48 -6.80 9.15
N PRO A 184 -21.81 -6.64 9.22
CA PRO A 184 -22.47 -5.34 9.27
C PRO A 184 -22.20 -4.56 10.58
N GLU A 185 -21.82 -5.24 11.67
CA GLU A 185 -21.51 -4.59 12.95
C GLU A 185 -20.09 -4.03 12.98
N ARG A 186 -19.24 -4.40 12.02
CA ARG A 186 -17.86 -3.94 11.93
C ARG A 186 -17.80 -2.48 11.46
N PRO A 187 -17.03 -1.62 12.14
CA PRO A 187 -16.76 -0.27 11.66
C PRO A 187 -16.19 -0.28 10.23
N LYS A 188 -16.85 0.47 9.36
CA LYS A 188 -16.44 0.59 7.96
C LYS A 188 -15.02 1.15 7.86
N GLY A 189 -14.18 0.46 7.10
CA GLY A 189 -12.79 0.88 6.86
C GLY A 189 -11.77 0.26 7.81
N GLU A 190 -12.20 -0.47 8.84
CA GLU A 190 -11.28 -1.09 9.80
C GLU A 190 -10.45 -2.22 9.15
N LEU A 191 -9.13 -2.10 9.23
CA LEU A 191 -8.18 -3.10 8.73
C LEU A 191 -8.29 -4.42 9.50
N TYR A 192 -7.92 -5.53 8.86
CA TYR A 192 -7.67 -6.80 9.53
C TYR A 192 -6.19 -7.15 9.43
N ARG A 193 -5.62 -7.74 10.49
CA ARG A 193 -4.21 -8.09 10.54
C ARG A 193 -3.97 -9.42 11.24
N GLU A 194 -2.94 -10.12 10.83
CA GLU A 194 -2.55 -11.41 11.40
C GLU A 194 -1.06 -11.67 11.15
N VAL A 195 -0.34 -12.25 12.12
CA VAL A 195 0.99 -12.82 11.89
C VAL A 195 0.83 -14.28 11.49
N THR A 196 1.21 -14.60 10.26
CA THR A 196 1.00 -15.93 9.67
C THR A 196 2.14 -16.28 8.70
N GLN A 197 2.01 -17.36 7.94
CA GLN A 197 3.01 -17.80 6.97
C GLN A 197 2.60 -17.37 5.55
N VAL A 198 3.53 -16.76 4.81
CA VAL A 198 3.38 -16.51 3.37
C VAL A 198 4.55 -17.16 2.65
N ASN A 199 4.26 -18.07 1.72
CA ASN A 199 5.27 -18.86 1.01
C ASN A 199 6.27 -19.57 1.95
N GLY A 200 5.78 -20.08 3.08
CA GLY A 200 6.59 -20.78 4.09
C GLY A 200 7.51 -19.87 4.92
N ARG A 201 7.31 -18.54 4.85
CA ARG A 201 8.05 -17.56 5.66
C ARG A 201 7.11 -16.85 6.64
N PRO A 202 7.52 -16.65 7.91
CA PRO A 202 6.74 -15.84 8.84
C PRO A 202 6.58 -14.42 8.28
N ALA A 203 5.38 -13.90 8.36
CA ALA A 203 5.05 -12.57 7.87
C ALA A 203 3.89 -11.97 8.66
N PHE A 204 3.97 -10.67 8.88
CA PHE A 204 2.81 -9.87 9.21
C PHE A 204 1.98 -9.66 7.95
N ARG A 205 0.69 -9.96 8.00
CA ARG A 205 -0.28 -9.67 6.94
C ARG A 205 -1.28 -8.65 7.41
N MET A 206 -1.62 -7.72 6.52
CA MET A 206 -2.69 -6.76 6.73
C MET A 206 -3.57 -6.69 5.49
N LEU A 207 -4.88 -6.59 5.70
CA LEU A 207 -5.85 -6.37 4.65
C LEU A 207 -6.66 -5.11 5.01
N LEU A 208 -6.76 -4.19 4.06
CA LEU A 208 -7.44 -2.92 4.23
C LEU A 208 -8.59 -2.82 3.22
N PRO A 209 -9.86 -2.76 3.66
CA PRO A 209 -11.00 -2.80 2.73
C PRO A 209 -11.08 -1.50 1.93
N GLU A 210 -11.46 -1.60 0.65
CA GLU A 210 -11.71 -0.48 -0.24
C GLU A 210 -13.16 -0.47 -0.71
N TYR A 211 -13.76 0.71 -0.68
CA TYR A 211 -15.16 0.90 -1.03
C TYR A 211 -15.27 1.75 -2.30
N TYR A 212 -16.28 1.48 -3.11
CA TYR A 212 -16.53 2.29 -4.30
C TYR A 212 -16.81 3.74 -3.91
N THR A 213 -16.16 4.65 -4.63
CA THR A 213 -16.50 6.08 -4.66
C THR A 213 -17.32 6.38 -5.92
N GLU A 214 -17.83 7.59 -6.04
CA GLU A 214 -18.57 8.03 -7.24
C GLU A 214 -17.78 7.82 -8.54
N SER A 215 -16.46 8.08 -8.52
CA SER A 215 -15.63 7.87 -9.71
C SER A 215 -15.55 6.40 -10.14
N CYS A 216 -15.65 5.46 -9.20
CA CYS A 216 -15.68 4.03 -9.50
C CYS A 216 -16.95 3.61 -10.26
N LEU A 217 -18.06 4.30 -10.04
CA LEU A 217 -19.37 3.91 -10.56
C LEU A 217 -19.51 4.10 -12.08
N SER A 218 -18.62 4.86 -12.69
CA SER A 218 -18.51 4.95 -14.16
C SER A 218 -18.32 3.57 -14.82
N CYS A 219 -17.58 2.66 -14.16
CA CYS A 219 -17.27 1.32 -14.66
C CYS A 219 -17.88 0.20 -13.81
N HIS A 220 -18.21 0.45 -12.54
CA HIS A 220 -18.73 -0.57 -11.62
C HIS A 220 -20.20 -0.37 -11.22
N GLY A 221 -20.79 0.77 -11.60
CA GLY A 221 -22.09 1.21 -11.13
C GLY A 221 -23.28 0.57 -11.84
N SER A 222 -24.40 1.28 -11.85
CA SER A 222 -25.63 0.85 -12.55
C SER A 222 -25.72 1.41 -13.98
N PRO A 223 -26.59 0.83 -14.83
CA PRO A 223 -27.29 -0.46 -14.65
C PRO A 223 -26.34 -1.66 -14.68
N LYS A 224 -26.62 -2.63 -13.81
CA LYS A 224 -25.91 -3.92 -13.78
C LYS A 224 -25.99 -4.61 -15.13
N GLY A 225 -24.86 -5.12 -15.61
CA GLY A 225 -24.78 -5.86 -16.88
C GLY A 225 -24.55 -4.98 -18.11
N GLU A 226 -24.66 -3.66 -18.01
CA GLU A 226 -24.25 -2.76 -19.10
C GLU A 226 -22.74 -2.88 -19.32
N ILE A 227 -22.31 -2.95 -20.58
CA ILE A 227 -20.88 -3.01 -20.91
C ILE A 227 -20.25 -1.64 -20.68
N ASP A 228 -19.25 -1.59 -19.82
CA ASP A 228 -18.50 -0.38 -19.56
C ASP A 228 -17.41 -0.11 -20.61
N VAL A 229 -16.71 1.01 -20.42
CA VAL A 229 -15.64 1.45 -21.33
C VAL A 229 -14.45 0.47 -21.40
N THR A 230 -14.28 -0.39 -20.39
CA THR A 230 -13.24 -1.43 -20.34
C THR A 230 -13.65 -2.72 -21.07
N GLY A 231 -14.91 -2.81 -21.51
CA GLY A 231 -15.47 -3.98 -22.19
C GLY A 231 -16.05 -5.03 -21.24
N TYR A 232 -16.22 -4.72 -19.95
CA TYR A 232 -16.79 -5.65 -18.96
C TYR A 232 -18.20 -5.22 -18.56
N PRO A 233 -19.10 -6.17 -18.23
CA PRO A 233 -20.39 -5.83 -17.65
C PRO A 233 -20.21 -5.17 -16.27
N LYS A 234 -20.87 -4.04 -16.05
CA LYS A 234 -20.90 -3.37 -14.74
C LYS A 234 -21.50 -4.28 -13.68
N GLU A 235 -20.97 -4.22 -12.46
CA GLU A 235 -21.40 -5.05 -11.33
C GLU A 235 -22.72 -4.57 -10.71
N GLY A 236 -23.13 -3.33 -10.97
CA GLY A 236 -24.30 -2.71 -10.34
C GLY A 236 -24.00 -2.14 -8.96
N GLY A 237 -22.74 -1.88 -8.64
CA GLY A 237 -22.30 -1.37 -7.35
C GLY A 237 -22.81 0.04 -7.06
N LYS A 238 -22.75 0.41 -5.79
CA LYS A 238 -23.11 1.73 -5.27
C LYS A 238 -21.93 2.31 -4.50
N ALA A 239 -21.92 3.64 -4.37
CA ALA A 239 -20.94 4.31 -3.53
C ALA A 239 -21.04 3.75 -2.10
N GLY A 240 -19.89 3.32 -1.58
CA GLY A 240 -19.78 2.69 -0.27
C GLY A 240 -19.89 1.18 -0.27
N ASP A 241 -20.20 0.50 -1.37
CA ASP A 241 -20.10 -0.97 -1.42
C ASP A 241 -18.64 -1.41 -1.38
N LEU A 242 -18.36 -2.58 -0.79
CA LEU A 242 -17.01 -3.17 -0.77
C LEU A 242 -16.60 -3.55 -2.20
N GLY A 243 -15.68 -2.79 -2.77
CA GLY A 243 -15.23 -2.96 -4.16
C GLY A 243 -13.85 -3.60 -4.29
N GLY A 244 -13.08 -3.66 -3.20
CA GLY A 244 -11.73 -4.18 -3.22
C GLY A 244 -11.10 -4.27 -1.83
N ALA A 245 -9.84 -4.65 -1.79
CA ALA A 245 -8.99 -4.56 -0.62
C ALA A 245 -7.51 -4.41 -1.02
N ILE A 246 -6.73 -3.72 -0.19
CA ILE A 246 -5.27 -3.67 -0.29
C ILE A 246 -4.70 -4.71 0.67
N SER A 247 -3.94 -5.67 0.13
CA SER A 247 -3.20 -6.62 0.96
C SER A 247 -1.74 -6.23 1.05
N ILE A 248 -1.25 -6.20 2.29
CA ILE A 248 0.13 -5.97 2.65
C ILE A 248 0.68 -7.24 3.29
N VAL A 249 1.89 -7.59 2.91
CA VAL A 249 2.71 -8.61 3.57
C VAL A 249 4.03 -7.95 3.95
N LEU A 250 4.43 -8.02 5.21
CA LEU A 250 5.75 -7.65 5.70
C LEU A 250 6.42 -8.92 6.23
N PHE A 251 7.48 -9.37 5.56
CA PHE A 251 8.17 -10.58 5.98
C PHE A 251 9.02 -10.33 7.23
N LYS A 252 9.18 -11.37 8.04
CA LYS A 252 10.08 -11.39 9.20
C LYS A 252 11.45 -12.00 8.83
#